data_AF-A0A2V6SW74-F1
#
_entry.id   AF-A0A2V6SW74-F1
#
_cell.length_a   1.000
_cell.length_b   1.000
_cell.length_c   1.000
_cell.angle_alpha   90.00
_cell.angle_beta   90.00
_cell.angle_gamma   90.00
#
_symmetry.space_group_name_H-M   'P 1'
#
loop_
_entity.id
_entity.type
_entity.pdbx_description
1 polymer ?
#
loop_
_entity_poly.entity_id
_entity_poly.type
_entity_poly.pdbx_seq_one_letter_code
_entity_poly.pdbx_strand_id
1 'polypeptide(L)' 'MANKGTILVGTIGQGVMMSADDGESWTRASVRQGMHSDCIVRALLSDARRPNVVYAGTDMGLY' A
#
# COMPACT_ATOMS: atom_id res chain seq x y z
N MET A 1 -6.38 -24.72 4.15
CA MET A 1 -6.84 -23.48 3.49
C MET A 1 -5.71 -22.49 3.61
N ALA A 2 -5.13 -22.00 2.51
CA ALA A 2 -4.10 -20.97 2.59
C ALA A 2 -4.73 -19.71 3.18
N ASN A 3 -4.08 -19.10 4.17
CA ASN A 3 -4.46 -17.77 4.64
C ASN A 3 -4.20 -16.83 3.45
N LYS A 4 -5.25 -16.26 2.86
CA LYS A 4 -5.09 -15.26 1.80
C LYS A 4 -4.33 -14.07 2.36
N GLY A 5 -3.15 -13.79 1.81
CA GLY A 5 -2.32 -12.68 2.23
C GLY A 5 -2.81 -11.38 1.61
N THR A 6 -2.65 -10.26 2.32
CA THR A 6 -2.73 -8.94 1.69
C THR A 6 -1.34 -8.57 1.20
N ILE A 7 -1.23 -8.23 -0.08
CA ILE A 7 0.01 -7.73 -0.68
C ILE A 7 -0.13 -6.24 -0.91
N LEU A 8 0.87 -5.46 -0.48
CA LEU A 8 0.99 -4.04 -0.76
C LEU A 8 2.25 -3.78 -1.58
N VAL A 9 2.12 -3.02 -2.66
CA VAL A 9 3.22 -2.65 -3.54
C VAL A 9 3.25 -1.13 -3.71
N GLY A 10 4.40 -0.54 -3.39
CA GLY A 10 4.69 0.84 -3.71
C GLY A 10 5.11 0.96 -5.17
N THR A 11 4.51 1.90 -5.89
CA THR A 11 4.75 2.11 -7.32
C THR A 11 5.27 3.51 -7.60
N ILE A 12 5.79 3.71 -8.81
CA ILE A 12 6.11 5.03 -9.35
C ILE A 12 4.86 5.52 -10.09
N GLY A 13 4.19 6.56 -9.58
CA GLY A 13 3.09 7.22 -10.29
C GLY A 13 1.70 6.60 -10.11
N GLN A 14 1.53 5.58 -9.26
CA GLN A 14 0.20 5.06 -8.89
C GLN A 14 -0.04 4.97 -7.38
N GLY A 15 0.92 5.39 -6.56
CA GLY A 15 0.87 5.23 -5.12
C GLY A 15 1.04 3.77 -4.70
N VAL A 16 0.19 3.33 -3.76
CA VAL A 16 0.21 1.97 -3.20
C VAL A 16 -0.91 1.16 -3.84
N MET A 17 -0.53 0.05 -4.46
CA MET A 17 -1.45 -0.96 -4.97
C MET A 17 -1.61 -2.07 -3.93
N MET A 18 -2.83 -2.57 -3.79
CA MET A 18 -3.21 -3.62 -2.85
C MET A 18 -3.89 -4.77 -3.58
N SER A 19 -3.48 -5.98 -3.26
CA SER A 19 -4.21 -7.21 -3.58
C SER A 19 -4.65 -7.89 -2.28
N ALA A 20 -5.88 -8.38 -2.25
CA ALA A 20 -6.46 -9.17 -1.16
C ALA A 20 -6.62 -10.67 -1.54
N ASP A 21 -6.10 -11.05 -2.70
CA ASP A 21 -6.24 -12.34 -3.35
C ASP A 21 -4.91 -12.84 -3.92
N ASP A 22 -3.84 -12.69 -3.13
CA ASP A 22 -2.49 -13.19 -3.44
C ASP A 22 -1.94 -12.76 -4.81
N GLY A 23 -2.37 -11.61 -5.31
CA GLY A 23 -1.91 -10.97 -6.55
C GLY A 23 -2.80 -11.21 -7.77
N GLU A 24 -3.94 -11.89 -7.65
CA GLU A 24 -4.87 -12.12 -8.76
C GLU A 24 -5.55 -10.82 -9.24
N SER A 25 -5.93 -9.93 -8.32
CA SER A 25 -6.50 -8.62 -8.63
C SER A 25 -5.90 -7.50 -7.76
N TRP A 26 -5.93 -6.28 -8.31
CA TRP A 26 -5.26 -5.12 -7.71
C TRP A 26 -6.15 -3.89 -7.67
N THR A 27 -6.12 -3.19 -6.54
CA THR A 27 -6.83 -1.92 -6.34
C THR A 27 -5.89 -0.91 -5.69
N ARG A 28 -6.14 0.40 -5.85
CA ARG A 28 -5.37 1.41 -5.11
C ARG A 28 -5.75 1.39 -3.64
N ALA A 29 -4.78 1.22 -2.75
CA ALA A 29 -4.98 1.12 -1.30
C ALA A 29 -5.50 2.43 -0.68
N SER A 30 -5.11 3.56 -1.25
CA SER A 30 -5.13 4.87 -0.60
C SER A 30 -6.21 5.82 -1.09
N VAL A 31 -7.15 5.38 -1.93
CA VAL A 31 -8.24 6.24 -2.47
C VAL A 31 -9.03 6.93 -1.36
N ARG A 32 -9.05 6.36 -0.15
CA ARG A 32 -9.76 6.88 1.03
C ARG A 32 -8.90 7.65 2.04
N GLN A 33 -7.58 7.71 1.86
CA GLN A 33 -6.65 8.26 2.86
C GLN A 33 -5.90 9.52 2.38
N GLY A 34 -6.29 10.10 1.24
CA GLY A 34 -5.74 11.36 0.75
C GLY A 34 -4.33 11.27 0.17
N MET A 35 -3.83 10.06 -0.08
CA MET A 35 -2.55 9.89 -0.77
C MET A 35 -2.67 10.35 -2.21
N HIS A 36 -1.72 11.16 -2.65
CA HIS A 36 -1.69 11.68 -4.01
C HIS A 36 -1.63 10.52 -5.02
N SER A 37 -2.46 10.56 -6.08
CA SER A 37 -2.61 9.44 -7.03
C SER A 37 -1.33 9.09 -7.78
N ASP A 38 -0.45 10.08 -7.92
CA ASP A 38 0.76 10.05 -8.74
C ASP A 38 2.04 10.09 -7.89
N CYS A 39 1.95 9.92 -6.58
CA CYS A 39 3.14 9.89 -5.74
C CYS A 39 4.05 8.69 -6.08
N ILE A 40 5.34 8.88 -5.83
CA ILE A 40 6.36 7.85 -5.95
C ILE A 40 6.58 7.26 -4.57
N VAL A 41 6.14 6.01 -4.39
CA VAL A 41 6.33 5.31 -3.12
C VAL A 41 7.74 4.70 -3.10
N ARG A 42 8.53 5.07 -2.11
CA ARG A 42 9.92 4.62 -1.94
C ARG A 42 10.08 3.59 -0.84
N ALA A 43 9.19 3.58 0.15
CA ALA A 43 9.23 2.65 1.25
C ALA A 43 7.82 2.31 1.74
N LEU A 44 7.64 1.06 2.15
CA LEU A 44 6.47 0.58 2.89
C LEU A 44 6.94 -0.12 4.17
N LEU A 45 6.29 0.18 5.29
CA LEU A 45 6.61 -0.42 6.58
C LEU A 45 5.34 -0.77 7.35
N SER A 46 5.15 -2.04 7.68
CA SER A 46 4.06 -2.48 8.55
C SER A 46 4.38 -2.24 10.03
N ASP A 47 3.39 -1.81 10.81
CA ASP A 47 3.53 -1.70 12.26
C ASP A 47 3.24 -3.06 12.92
N ALA A 48 4.28 -3.68 13.47
CA ALA A 48 4.16 -4.98 14.15
C ALA A 48 3.20 -4.98 15.36
N ARG A 49 2.96 -3.82 15.99
CA ARG A 49 2.03 -3.68 17.12
C ARG A 49 0.60 -3.38 16.67
N ARG A 50 0.44 -2.89 15.42
CA ARG A 50 -0.83 -2.52 14.82
C ARG A 50 -0.89 -3.09 13.40
N PRO A 51 -1.25 -4.38 13.23
CA PRO A 51 -1.12 -5.10 11.96
C PRO A 51 -1.94 -4.51 10.80
N ASN A 52 -2.92 -3.64 11.11
CA ASN A 52 -3.74 -2.94 10.12
C ASN A 52 -3.15 -1.57 9.70
N VAL A 53 -1.95 -1.22 10.17
CA VAL A 53 -1.26 0.04 9.87
C VAL A 53 -0.01 -0.24 9.05
N VAL A 54 0.09 0.46 7.91
CA VAL A 54 1.28 0.48 7.05
C VAL A 54 1.60 1.93 6.74
N TYR A 55 2.87 2.29 6.92
CA TYR A 55 3.40 3.60 6.59
C TYR A 55 3.96 3.61 5.18
N ALA A 56 3.69 4.66 4.42
CA ALA A 56 4.23 4.87 3.08
C ALA A 56 5.10 6.13 3.05
N GLY A 57 6.40 5.92 2.82
CA GLY A 57 7.34 7.01 2.53
C GLY A 57 7.29 7.33 1.04
N THR A 58 6.89 8.56 0.71
CA THR A 58 6.77 9.02 -0.68
C THR A 58 7.59 10.27 -0.93
N ASP A 59 7.73 10.66 -2.20
CA ASP A 59 8.28 11.96 -2.60
C ASP A 59 7.39 13.15 -2.20
N MET A 60 6.13 12.92 -1.85
CA MET A 60 5.16 13.93 -1.43
C MET A 60 4.97 13.99 0.10
N GLY A 61 5.68 13.14 0.86
CA GLY A 61 5.61 13.08 2.31
C GLY A 61 5.30 11.68 2.85
N LEU A 62 4.97 11.64 4.15
CA LEU A 62 4.60 10.42 4.87
C LEU A 62 3.08 10.25 4.86
N TYR A 63 2.63 9.06 4.51
CA TYR A 63 1.25 8.62 4.62
C TYR A 63 1.14 7.43 5.58
#